data_AF-A0A0F9NWA5-F1
#
_entry.id   AF-A0A0F9NWA5-F1
#
_cell.length_a   1.000
_cell.length_b   1.000
_cell.length_c   1.000
_cell.angle_alpha   90.00
_cell.angle_beta   90.00
_cell.angle_gamma   90.00
#
_symmetry.space_group_name_H-M   'P 1'
#
loop_
_entity.id
_entity.type
_entity.pdbx_description
1 polymer ?
#
loop_
_entity_poly.entity_id
_entity_poly.type
_entity_poly.pdbx_seq_one_letter_code
_entity_poly.pdbx_strand_id
1 'polypeptide(L)'
;MDEAAQKVAQREKAFRLIQANPDVRDILDKALNLEETGRAENQFYLGWTWEDIGVNSQKLRVLVEEGLIKVNYHSNSAKDYLIVNPELICEALKVTESSEVDDGKIPPDLFDNIIGHDEPKYWLKKSLAAPEPVHILLVGPPATAKSLFLEGLGNLSGAQYALGGSSSKAGIADFLLNFAPRYLVIDELEKMSGDDFSVLLSLMSIGVVARLKKGMRDVKHMTVTVFAGVNKIEKLPPELLSRFIRFNFNAYTLQEFVDVATTVITSMGKEPNLAQYIAERVAVRTRDVRQAIQLAKLVDSREDVDRFEGGKLL
;
A
#
# COMPACT_ATOMS: atom_id res chain seq x y z
N MET A 1 -9.56 2.74 -22.31
CA MET A 1 -9.45 3.04 -20.87
C MET A 1 -9.40 4.55 -20.74
N ASP A 2 -10.29 5.08 -19.92
CA ASP A 2 -10.66 6.49 -19.88
C ASP A 2 -9.54 7.37 -19.30
N GLU A 3 -9.26 8.51 -19.92
CA GLU A 3 -8.18 9.44 -19.52
C GLU A 3 -8.40 9.95 -18.07
N ALA A 4 -9.66 10.04 -17.66
CA ALA A 4 -10.06 10.36 -16.29
C ALA A 4 -9.63 9.30 -15.27
N ALA A 5 -9.74 8.01 -15.60
CA ALA A 5 -9.35 6.91 -14.71
C ALA A 5 -7.83 6.85 -14.51
N GLN A 6 -7.05 7.17 -15.55
CA GLN A 6 -5.59 7.29 -15.45
C GLN A 6 -5.16 8.45 -14.57
N LYS A 7 -5.82 9.62 -14.68
CA LYS A 7 -5.54 10.78 -13.82
C LYS A 7 -5.86 10.52 -12.35
N VAL A 8 -6.98 9.84 -12.05
CA VAL A 8 -7.35 9.46 -10.67
C VAL A 8 -6.34 8.47 -10.09
N ALA A 9 -5.96 7.42 -10.83
CA ALA A 9 -4.99 6.44 -10.37
C ALA A 9 -3.61 7.06 -10.12
N GLN A 10 -3.14 7.96 -11.00
CA GLN A 10 -1.88 8.66 -10.83
C GLN A 10 -1.91 9.58 -9.59
N ARG A 11 -3.04 10.27 -9.37
CA ARG A 11 -3.25 11.10 -8.18
C ARG A 11 -3.19 10.28 -6.90
N GLU A 12 -4.00 9.24 -6.78
CA GLU A 12 -3.99 8.38 -5.58
C GLU A 12 -2.60 7.80 -5.31
N LYS A 13 -1.91 7.35 -6.36
CA LYS A 13 -0.57 6.79 -6.25
C LYS A 13 0.45 7.82 -5.74
N ALA A 14 0.41 9.04 -6.26
CA ALA A 14 1.29 10.12 -5.82
C ALA A 14 1.03 10.50 -4.36
N PHE A 15 -0.24 10.63 -3.97
CA PHE A 15 -0.63 10.91 -2.59
C PHE A 15 -0.15 9.81 -1.64
N ARG A 16 -0.37 8.53 -1.97
CA ARG A 16 0.12 7.41 -1.16
C ARG A 16 1.65 7.42 -1.03
N LEU A 17 2.37 7.64 -2.12
CA LEU A 17 3.83 7.67 -2.09
C LEU A 17 4.38 8.83 -1.24
N ILE A 18 3.75 10.01 -1.29
CA ILE A 18 4.16 11.19 -0.52
C ILE A 18 3.83 11.00 0.97
N GLN A 19 2.65 10.49 1.30
CA GLN A 19 2.25 10.21 2.68
C GLN A 19 3.12 9.13 3.32
N ALA A 20 3.43 8.08 2.57
CA ALA A 20 4.18 6.94 3.07
C ALA A 20 5.68 7.20 3.25
N ASN A 21 6.24 8.21 2.59
CA ASN A 21 7.68 8.44 2.51
C ASN A 21 8.03 9.90 2.83
N PRO A 22 8.38 10.21 4.09
CA PRO A 22 8.82 11.56 4.48
C PRO A 22 10.02 12.05 3.67
N ASP A 23 10.90 11.15 3.25
CA ASP A 23 12.07 11.46 2.44
C ASP A 23 11.73 11.78 0.97
N VAL A 24 10.68 11.17 0.41
CA VAL A 24 10.14 11.53 -0.92
C VAL A 24 9.44 12.87 -0.85
N ARG A 25 8.72 13.15 0.24
CA ARG A 25 8.13 14.46 0.51
C ARG A 25 9.19 15.55 0.50
N ASP A 26 10.28 15.38 1.25
CA ASP A 26 11.39 16.34 1.29
C ASP A 26 12.05 16.54 -0.08
N ILE A 27 12.22 15.45 -0.86
CA ILE A 27 12.76 15.53 -2.22
C ILE A 27 11.87 16.37 -3.12
N LEU A 28 10.56 16.11 -3.10
CA LEU A 28 9.59 16.78 -3.98
C LEU A 28 9.38 18.24 -3.58
N ASP A 29 9.39 18.54 -2.29
CA ASP A 29 9.33 19.92 -1.79
C ASP A 29 10.55 20.74 -2.24
N LYS A 30 11.76 20.19 -2.08
CA LYS A 30 12.99 20.81 -2.61
C LYS A 30 12.95 20.97 -4.12
N ALA A 31 12.49 19.95 -4.84
CA ALA A 31 12.39 19.98 -6.30
C ALA A 31 11.42 21.07 -6.78
N LEU A 32 10.26 21.26 -6.13
CA LEU A 32 9.34 22.35 -6.44
C LEU A 32 9.99 23.72 -6.25
N ASN A 33 10.67 23.92 -5.12
CA ASN A 33 11.36 25.17 -4.83
C ASN A 33 12.48 25.47 -5.86
N LEU A 34 13.24 24.44 -6.27
CA LEU A 34 14.27 24.57 -7.31
C LEU A 34 13.67 24.88 -8.68
N GLU A 35 12.54 24.28 -9.04
CA GLU A 35 11.86 24.59 -10.30
C GLU A 35 11.27 25.99 -10.34
N GLU A 36 10.69 26.46 -9.23
CA GLU A 36 10.16 27.81 -9.14
C GLU A 36 11.28 28.84 -9.26
N THR A 37 12.36 28.67 -8.49
CA THR A 37 13.52 29.56 -8.51
C THR A 37 14.23 29.50 -9.86
N GLY A 38 14.49 28.31 -10.39
CA GLY A 38 15.20 28.10 -11.64
C GLY A 38 14.44 28.66 -12.86
N ARG A 39 13.10 28.54 -12.88
CA ARG A 39 12.27 29.15 -13.94
C ARG A 39 12.17 30.67 -13.81
N ALA A 40 12.23 31.20 -12.59
CA ALA A 40 12.23 32.65 -12.37
C ALA A 40 13.56 33.30 -12.80
N GLU A 41 14.68 32.61 -12.57
CA GLU A 41 16.02 33.11 -12.88
C GLU A 41 16.44 32.84 -14.34
N ASN A 42 15.95 31.76 -14.96
CA ASN A 42 16.37 31.33 -16.29
C ASN A 42 15.19 30.89 -17.16
N GLN A 43 14.96 31.63 -18.25
CA GLN A 43 13.93 31.32 -19.24
C GLN A 43 14.12 29.96 -19.94
N PHE A 44 15.35 29.42 -19.97
CA PHE A 44 15.70 28.13 -20.55
C PHE A 44 16.06 27.08 -19.49
N TYR A 45 15.43 27.16 -18.32
CA TYR A 45 15.66 26.21 -17.24
C TYR A 45 15.48 24.75 -17.69
N LEU A 46 16.56 23.96 -17.58
CA LEU A 46 16.60 22.57 -18.06
C LEU A 46 16.14 21.56 -17.03
N GLY A 47 16.08 21.94 -15.75
CA GLY A 47 15.71 21.05 -14.64
C GLY A 47 16.75 21.09 -13.52
N TRP A 48 16.49 20.29 -12.50
CA TRP A 48 17.38 20.10 -11.35
C TRP A 48 18.06 18.73 -11.44
N THR A 49 19.21 18.59 -10.80
CA THR A 49 20.02 17.37 -10.80
C THR A 49 19.95 16.64 -9.47
N TRP A 50 20.56 15.45 -9.41
CA TRP A 50 20.68 14.69 -8.18
C TRP A 50 21.55 15.40 -7.12
N GLU A 51 22.49 16.23 -7.56
CA GLU A 51 23.37 17.02 -6.68
C GLU A 51 22.58 18.14 -6.00
N ASP A 52 21.68 18.81 -6.73
CA ASP A 52 20.85 19.90 -6.20
C ASP A 52 19.91 19.43 -5.09
N ILE A 53 19.41 18.20 -5.19
CA ILE A 53 18.54 17.58 -4.18
C ILE A 53 19.34 16.88 -3.07
N GLY A 54 20.57 16.44 -3.37
CA GLY A 54 21.43 15.69 -2.45
C GLY A 54 21.02 14.24 -2.26
N VAL A 55 20.56 13.55 -3.31
CA VAL A 55 20.09 12.15 -3.24
C VAL A 55 20.73 11.25 -4.27
N ASN A 56 20.75 9.94 -4.00
CA ASN A 56 21.27 8.95 -4.94
C ASN A 56 20.40 8.90 -6.21
N SER A 57 21.03 8.90 -7.39
CA SER A 57 20.37 8.79 -8.70
C SER A 57 19.42 7.59 -8.85
N GLN A 58 19.61 6.51 -8.09
CA GLN A 58 18.68 5.38 -8.07
C GLN A 58 17.34 5.72 -7.45
N LYS A 59 17.32 6.56 -6.41
CA LYS A 59 16.09 7.02 -5.78
C LYS A 59 15.28 7.89 -6.74
N LEU A 60 15.96 8.76 -7.48
CA LEU A 60 15.33 9.53 -8.56
C LEU A 60 14.78 8.64 -9.67
N ARG A 61 15.49 7.57 -10.01
CA ARG A 61 14.99 6.59 -11.00
C ARG A 61 13.66 5.98 -10.55
N VAL A 62 13.52 5.63 -9.27
CA VAL A 62 12.23 5.15 -8.74
C VAL A 62 11.16 6.22 -8.92
N LEU A 63 11.43 7.48 -8.54
CA LEU A 63 10.46 8.58 -8.74
C LEU A 63 10.08 8.80 -10.22
N VAL A 64 11.00 8.54 -11.15
CA VAL A 64 10.73 8.53 -12.59
C VAL A 64 9.82 7.36 -12.98
N GLU A 65 10.13 6.15 -12.51
CA GLU A 65 9.33 4.94 -12.78
C GLU A 65 7.92 5.05 -12.17
N GLU A 66 7.80 5.72 -11.02
CA GLU A 66 6.53 6.02 -10.35
C GLU A 66 5.75 7.16 -11.01
N GLY A 67 6.36 7.92 -11.94
CA GLY A 67 5.72 8.98 -12.71
C GLY A 67 5.55 10.30 -11.97
N LEU A 68 6.33 10.53 -10.92
CA LEU A 68 6.33 11.77 -10.13
C LEU A 68 7.24 12.83 -10.75
N ILE A 69 8.40 12.38 -11.26
CA ILE A 69 9.37 13.22 -11.97
C ILE A 69 9.67 12.62 -13.35
N LYS A 70 10.23 13.42 -14.25
CA LYS A 70 10.65 13.03 -15.60
C LYS A 70 12.05 13.54 -15.87
N VAL A 71 12.78 12.81 -16.71
CA VAL A 71 14.04 13.30 -17.26
C VAL A 71 13.71 14.33 -18.34
N ASN A 72 14.13 15.58 -18.15
CA ASN A 72 13.90 16.66 -19.09
C ASN A 72 15.09 16.87 -20.02
N TYR A 73 16.31 16.71 -19.51
CA TYR A 73 17.54 16.77 -20.29
C TYR A 73 18.52 15.67 -19.87
N HIS A 74 19.27 15.16 -20.84
CA HIS A 74 20.29 14.15 -20.60
C HIS A 74 21.51 14.39 -21.49
N SER A 75 22.69 14.44 -20.88
CA SER A 75 23.99 14.41 -21.54
C SER A 75 24.88 13.31 -20.96
N ASN A 76 26.08 13.14 -21.51
CA ASN A 76 27.06 12.19 -20.97
C ASN A 76 27.53 12.55 -19.55
N SER A 77 27.35 13.80 -19.12
CA SER A 77 27.82 14.31 -17.82
C SER A 77 26.69 14.73 -16.88
N ALA A 78 25.46 14.89 -17.36
CA ALA A 78 24.35 15.40 -16.55
C ALA A 78 23.00 14.75 -16.90
N LYS A 79 22.12 14.69 -15.90
CA LYS A 79 20.71 14.33 -16.04
C LYS A 79 19.91 15.34 -15.23
N ASP A 80 19.05 16.06 -15.92
CA ASP A 80 18.18 17.08 -15.34
C ASP A 80 16.75 16.55 -15.32
N TYR A 81 16.10 16.79 -14.20
CA TYR A 81 14.78 16.29 -13.88
C TYR A 81 13.80 17.46 -13.74
N LEU A 82 12.54 17.17 -14.04
CA LEU A 82 11.41 18.03 -13.73
C LEU A 82 10.29 17.21 -13.11
N ILE A 83 9.47 17.83 -12.30
CA ILE A 83 8.22 17.28 -11.80
C ILE A 83 7.24 17.15 -12.96
N VAL A 84 6.56 16.01 -13.02
CA VAL A 84 5.59 15.71 -14.10
C VAL A 84 4.37 16.62 -13.97
N ASN A 85 3.82 16.76 -12.76
CA ASN A 85 2.65 17.58 -12.47
C ASN A 85 2.84 18.38 -11.16
N PRO A 86 3.40 19.61 -11.24
CA PRO A 86 3.72 20.42 -10.07
C PRO A 86 2.48 20.77 -9.23
N GLU A 87 1.34 21.01 -9.87
CA GLU A 87 0.08 21.35 -9.20
C GLU A 87 -0.40 20.19 -8.32
N LEU A 88 -0.41 18.97 -8.87
CA LEU A 88 -0.82 17.77 -8.15
C LEU A 88 0.12 17.46 -6.98
N ILE A 89 1.43 17.59 -7.17
CA ILE A 89 2.40 17.37 -6.09
C ILE A 89 2.25 18.44 -5.01
N CYS A 90 2.09 19.71 -5.38
CA CYS A 90 1.85 20.78 -4.42
C CYS A 90 0.55 20.55 -3.62
N GLU A 91 -0.53 20.11 -4.27
CA GLU A 91 -1.78 19.73 -3.60
C GLU A 91 -1.54 18.56 -2.63
N ALA A 92 -0.83 17.52 -3.07
CA ALA A 92 -0.52 16.36 -2.24
C ALA A 92 0.33 16.72 -1.01
N LEU A 93 1.33 17.60 -1.19
CA LEU A 93 2.16 18.11 -0.09
C LEU A 93 1.32 18.91 0.91
N LYS A 94 0.47 19.83 0.43
CA LYS A 94 -0.43 20.65 1.29
C LYS A 94 -1.43 19.81 2.07
N VAL A 95 -2.05 18.81 1.45
CA VAL A 95 -2.95 17.86 2.14
C VAL A 95 -2.21 17.04 3.20
N THR A 96 -0.93 16.76 2.96
CA THR A 96 -0.06 16.07 3.92
C THR A 96 0.55 17.02 4.96
N GLU A 97 0.48 18.34 4.78
CA GLU A 97 0.80 19.37 5.79
C GLU A 97 -0.37 19.67 6.72
N SER A 98 -1.60 19.64 6.20
CA SER A 98 -2.82 19.87 6.98
C SER A 98 -3.28 18.63 7.75
N SER A 99 -2.91 17.43 7.29
CA SER A 99 -2.78 16.26 8.15
C SER A 99 -1.63 16.55 9.11
N GLU A 100 -1.88 16.61 10.43
CA GLU A 100 -0.85 16.84 11.46
C GLU A 100 0.44 16.07 11.10
N VAL A 101 1.60 16.73 11.26
CA VAL A 101 2.93 16.13 11.12
C VAL A 101 2.88 14.73 11.76
N ASP A 102 2.81 13.70 10.93
CA ASP A 102 2.63 12.33 11.41
C ASP A 102 3.92 11.95 12.14
N ASP A 103 3.87 12.08 13.46
CA ASP A 103 4.90 11.70 14.41
C ASP A 103 5.01 10.17 14.55
N GLY A 104 4.44 9.42 13.59
CA GLY A 104 4.37 7.98 13.60
C GLY A 104 3.34 7.48 14.60
N LYS A 105 2.34 8.31 14.95
CA LYS A 105 1.22 7.91 15.80
C LYS A 105 0.28 7.00 15.01
N ILE A 106 -0.06 5.88 15.62
CA ILE A 106 -1.01 4.93 15.06
C ILE A 106 -2.40 5.56 15.19
N PRO A 107 -3.16 5.74 14.08
CA PRO A 107 -4.52 6.25 14.15
C PRO A 107 -5.38 5.37 15.07
N PRO A 108 -6.14 5.96 16.02
CA PRO A 108 -6.96 5.17 16.94
C PRO A 108 -8.02 4.34 16.20
N ASP A 109 -8.45 4.83 15.04
CA ASP A 109 -9.48 4.30 14.16
C ASP A 109 -8.97 3.36 13.05
N LEU A 110 -7.67 2.98 13.07
CA LEU A 110 -6.99 2.21 12.00
C LEU A 110 -7.77 0.99 11.46
N PHE A 111 -8.56 0.32 12.30
CA PHE A 111 -9.33 -0.88 11.94
C PHE A 111 -10.83 -0.74 12.21
N ASP A 112 -11.34 0.47 12.40
CA ASP A 112 -12.75 0.69 12.77
C ASP A 112 -13.70 0.34 11.61
N ASN A 113 -13.20 0.43 10.37
CA ASN A 113 -13.89 -0.02 9.16
C ASN A 113 -13.93 -1.56 9.00
N ILE A 114 -13.18 -2.31 9.81
CA ILE A 114 -13.18 -3.77 9.78
C ILE A 114 -14.13 -4.26 10.88
N ILE A 115 -15.20 -4.96 10.52
CA ILE A 115 -16.17 -5.43 11.51
C ILE A 115 -15.72 -6.78 12.09
N GLY A 116 -15.85 -6.94 13.42
CA GLY A 116 -15.35 -8.11 14.15
C GLY A 116 -13.82 -8.14 14.26
N HIS A 117 -13.26 -9.36 14.38
CA HIS A 117 -11.81 -9.61 14.46
C HIS A 117 -11.10 -8.85 15.60
N ASP A 118 -11.73 -8.77 16.77
CA ASP A 118 -11.22 -7.99 17.91
C ASP A 118 -9.83 -8.47 18.38
N GLU A 119 -9.60 -9.78 18.40
CA GLU A 119 -8.29 -10.36 18.72
C GLU A 119 -7.20 -9.94 17.70
N PRO A 120 -7.35 -10.21 16.38
CA PRO A 120 -6.40 -9.69 15.39
C PRO A 120 -6.16 -8.18 15.47
N LYS A 121 -7.21 -7.37 15.65
CA LYS A 121 -7.09 -5.91 15.81
C LYS A 121 -6.21 -5.54 17.00
N TYR A 122 -6.47 -6.15 18.15
CA TYR A 122 -5.73 -5.90 19.39
C TYR A 122 -4.24 -6.21 19.22
N TRP A 123 -3.92 -7.40 18.69
CA TRP A 123 -2.53 -7.83 18.52
C TRP A 123 -1.79 -7.04 17.43
N LEU A 124 -2.47 -6.68 16.33
CA LEU A 124 -1.90 -5.80 15.32
C LEU A 124 -1.57 -4.42 15.91
N LYS A 125 -2.51 -3.78 16.61
CA LYS A 125 -2.25 -2.49 17.29
C LYS A 125 -1.10 -2.60 18.29
N LYS A 126 -1.04 -3.69 19.06
CA LYS A 126 0.04 -3.95 20.02
C LYS A 126 1.39 -4.13 19.34
N SER A 127 1.45 -4.80 18.18
CA SER A 127 2.69 -4.98 17.41
C SER A 127 3.24 -3.66 16.87
N LEU A 128 2.38 -2.73 16.47
CA LEU A 128 2.78 -1.41 15.98
C LEU A 128 3.42 -0.55 17.08
N ALA A 129 3.00 -0.77 18.34
CA ALA A 129 3.54 -0.08 19.51
C ALA A 129 4.71 -0.82 20.18
N ALA A 130 5.15 -1.95 19.63
CA ALA A 130 6.26 -2.72 20.20
C ALA A 130 7.59 -1.96 20.04
N PRO A 131 8.50 -2.04 21.03
CA PRO A 131 9.81 -1.38 20.95
C PRO A 131 10.73 -2.01 19.90
N GLU A 132 10.54 -3.30 19.63
CA GLU A 132 11.27 -4.07 18.63
C GLU A 132 10.29 -4.60 17.57
N PRO A 133 10.73 -4.81 16.32
CA PRO A 133 9.87 -5.32 15.26
C PRO A 133 9.20 -6.65 15.61
N VAL A 134 7.87 -6.68 15.54
CA VAL A 134 7.07 -7.90 15.67
C VAL A 134 6.40 -8.17 14.33
N HIS A 135 6.97 -9.11 13.56
CA HIS A 135 6.44 -9.43 12.25
C HIS A 135 5.17 -10.28 12.35
N ILE A 136 4.14 -9.94 11.58
CA ILE A 136 2.84 -10.62 11.61
C ILE A 136 2.48 -11.17 10.23
N LEU A 137 2.00 -12.42 10.21
CA LEU A 137 1.49 -13.11 9.04
C LEU A 137 -0.01 -13.39 9.21
N LEU A 138 -0.82 -12.84 8.32
CA LEU A 138 -2.25 -13.12 8.21
C LEU A 138 -2.44 -14.27 7.21
N VAL A 139 -3.03 -15.37 7.67
CA VAL A 139 -3.20 -16.61 6.90
C VAL A 139 -4.68 -16.87 6.69
N GLY A 140 -5.13 -17.17 5.48
CA GLY A 140 -6.53 -17.57 5.26
C GLY A 140 -6.94 -17.50 3.80
N PRO A 141 -8.05 -18.11 3.38
CA PRO A 141 -8.47 -18.11 1.98
C PRO A 141 -8.78 -16.69 1.45
N PRO A 142 -8.93 -16.51 0.12
CA PRO A 142 -9.51 -15.29 -0.44
C PRO A 142 -10.87 -14.97 0.21
N ALA A 143 -11.34 -13.73 0.05
CA ALA A 143 -12.64 -13.28 0.58
C ALA A 143 -12.74 -13.16 2.13
N THR A 144 -11.61 -13.25 2.83
CA THR A 144 -11.49 -12.91 4.27
C THR A 144 -11.06 -11.44 4.47
N ALA A 145 -11.14 -10.92 5.70
CA ALA A 145 -10.71 -9.57 6.06
C ALA A 145 -9.19 -9.28 5.92
N LYS A 146 -8.33 -10.24 5.56
CA LYS A 146 -6.87 -10.07 5.50
C LYS A 146 -6.42 -8.86 4.69
N SER A 147 -6.90 -8.71 3.45
CA SER A 147 -6.49 -7.60 2.59
C SER A 147 -6.97 -6.25 3.14
N LEU A 148 -8.08 -6.20 3.88
CA LEU A 148 -8.53 -4.96 4.55
C LEU A 148 -7.58 -4.57 5.70
N PHE A 149 -7.11 -5.55 6.47
CA PHE A 149 -6.09 -5.30 7.49
C PHE A 149 -4.77 -4.80 6.88
N LEU A 150 -4.30 -5.46 5.82
CA LEU A 150 -3.08 -5.05 5.12
C LEU A 150 -3.24 -3.66 4.49
N GLU A 151 -4.38 -3.36 3.89
CA GLU A 151 -4.68 -2.04 3.34
C GLU A 151 -4.64 -0.96 4.42
N GLY A 152 -5.30 -1.19 5.57
CA GLY A 152 -5.22 -0.28 6.71
C GLY A 152 -3.78 -0.05 7.18
N LEU A 153 -3.00 -1.12 7.34
CA LEU A 153 -1.58 -1.04 7.71
C LEU A 153 -0.73 -0.32 6.65
N GLY A 154 -1.06 -0.50 5.37
CA GLY A 154 -0.38 0.14 4.25
C GLY A 154 -0.61 1.65 4.15
N ASN A 155 -1.67 2.14 4.81
CA ASN A 155 -1.99 3.57 4.88
C ASN A 155 -1.32 4.29 6.06
N LEU A 156 -0.58 3.58 6.91
CA LEU A 156 0.20 4.20 8.00
C LEU A 156 1.38 4.99 7.42
N SER A 157 1.76 6.10 8.06
CA SER A 157 3.00 6.79 7.72
C SER A 157 4.22 5.87 7.90
N GLY A 158 5.14 5.94 6.94
CA GLY A 158 6.29 5.07 6.86
C GLY A 158 5.96 3.64 6.42
N ALA A 159 4.71 3.33 6.05
CA ALA A 159 4.35 2.03 5.50
C ALA A 159 4.56 1.96 4.00
N GLN A 160 5.04 0.83 3.52
CA GLN A 160 5.21 0.57 2.10
C GLN A 160 4.51 -0.73 1.72
N TYR A 161 3.64 -0.66 0.71
CA TYR A 161 2.84 -1.79 0.26
C TYR A 161 3.45 -2.44 -0.98
N ALA A 162 3.75 -3.73 -0.88
CA ALA A 162 4.25 -4.57 -1.96
C ALA A 162 3.24 -5.68 -2.26
N LEU A 163 2.94 -5.88 -3.54
CA LEU A 163 2.16 -7.04 -3.99
C LEU A 163 3.15 -8.14 -4.44
N GLY A 164 3.06 -9.32 -3.84
CA GLY A 164 4.05 -10.39 -4.00
C GLY A 164 4.26 -10.84 -5.45
N GLY A 165 3.25 -10.69 -6.30
CA GLY A 165 3.31 -11.04 -7.74
C GLY A 165 3.76 -9.92 -8.69
N SER A 166 3.82 -8.66 -8.24
CA SER A 166 4.14 -7.51 -9.10
C SER A 166 5.44 -6.82 -8.73
N SER A 167 6.31 -7.47 -7.93
CA SER A 167 7.62 -6.94 -7.61
C SER A 167 8.32 -6.55 -8.91
N SER A 168 8.60 -5.25 -9.05
CA SER A 168 9.14 -4.66 -10.27
C SER A 168 10.41 -5.40 -10.70
N LYS A 169 10.90 -5.18 -11.93
CA LYS A 169 12.16 -5.78 -12.43
C LYS A 169 13.38 -5.58 -11.51
N ALA A 170 13.25 -4.75 -10.47
CA ALA A 170 14.25 -4.43 -9.45
C ALA A 170 14.22 -5.38 -8.22
N GLY A 171 13.10 -6.05 -7.89
CA GLY A 171 12.97 -6.97 -6.73
C GLY A 171 12.83 -6.27 -5.36
N ILE A 172 12.55 -7.03 -4.29
CA ILE A 172 12.25 -6.46 -2.95
C ILE A 172 13.46 -5.75 -2.30
N ALA A 173 14.68 -6.18 -2.60
CA ALA A 173 15.90 -5.55 -2.09
C ALA A 173 16.04 -4.10 -2.59
N ASP A 174 15.81 -3.88 -3.89
CA ASP A 174 15.89 -2.56 -4.50
C ASP A 174 14.82 -1.64 -3.90
N PHE A 175 13.61 -2.17 -3.68
CA PHE A 175 12.52 -1.46 -3.03
C PHE A 175 12.91 -1.00 -1.61
N LEU A 176 13.38 -1.92 -0.77
CA LEU A 176 13.78 -1.64 0.61
C LEU A 176 14.94 -0.63 0.70
N LEU A 177 15.94 -0.73 -0.17
CA LEU A 177 17.08 0.18 -0.15
C LEU A 177 16.70 1.61 -0.53
N ASN A 178 15.71 1.78 -1.42
CA ASN A 178 15.26 3.09 -1.90
C ASN A 178 14.31 3.79 -0.92
N PHE A 179 13.37 3.04 -0.34
CA PHE A 179 12.31 3.60 0.52
C PHE A 179 12.61 3.49 2.02
N ALA A 180 13.38 2.49 2.45
CA ALA A 180 13.71 2.22 3.85
C ALA A 180 12.51 2.40 4.81
N PRO A 181 11.39 1.68 4.58
CA PRO A 181 10.14 1.91 5.28
C PRO A 181 10.21 1.51 6.75
N ARG A 182 9.36 2.11 7.59
CA ARG A 182 9.12 1.64 8.97
C ARG A 182 8.30 0.35 8.97
N TYR A 183 7.30 0.27 8.09
CA TYR A 183 6.43 -0.90 7.95
C TYR A 183 6.49 -1.41 6.50
N LEU A 184 6.80 -2.69 6.32
CA LEU A 184 6.66 -3.34 5.02
C LEU A 184 5.39 -4.19 5.04
N VAL A 185 4.44 -3.86 4.17
CA VAL A 185 3.18 -4.60 4.02
C VAL A 185 3.24 -5.41 2.73
N ILE A 186 3.08 -6.72 2.81
CA ILE A 186 3.16 -7.64 1.67
C ILE A 186 1.85 -8.40 1.54
N ASP A 187 1.14 -8.22 0.42
CA ASP A 187 0.01 -9.10 0.10
C ASP A 187 0.45 -10.19 -0.89
N GLU A 188 -0.18 -11.36 -0.78
CA GLU A 188 0.20 -12.56 -1.54
C GLU A 188 1.69 -12.94 -1.41
N LEU A 189 2.22 -12.98 -0.18
CA LEU A 189 3.62 -13.34 0.09
C LEU A 189 4.02 -14.69 -0.55
N GLU A 190 3.07 -15.62 -0.72
CA GLU A 190 3.33 -16.92 -1.37
C GLU A 190 3.66 -16.84 -2.87
N LYS A 191 3.56 -15.65 -3.47
CA LYS A 191 3.86 -15.40 -4.89
C LYS A 191 5.28 -14.88 -5.12
N MET A 192 6.00 -14.50 -4.08
CA MET A 192 7.35 -13.98 -4.18
C MET A 192 8.37 -15.06 -4.58
N SER A 193 9.53 -14.62 -5.08
CA SER A 193 10.63 -15.51 -5.45
C SER A 193 11.44 -15.96 -4.22
N GLY A 194 12.23 -17.03 -4.39
CA GLY A 194 13.18 -17.47 -3.34
C GLY A 194 14.26 -16.44 -3.02
N ASP A 195 14.65 -15.62 -3.99
CA ASP A 195 15.59 -14.51 -3.78
C ASP A 195 14.97 -13.44 -2.89
N ASP A 196 13.69 -13.11 -3.10
CA ASP A 196 12.98 -12.18 -2.24
C ASP A 196 12.82 -12.73 -0.81
N PHE A 197 12.54 -14.02 -0.66
CA PHE A 197 12.50 -14.65 0.67
C PHE A 197 13.85 -14.56 1.38
N SER A 198 14.96 -14.72 0.67
CA SER A 198 16.31 -14.58 1.25
C SER A 198 16.56 -13.17 1.77
N VAL A 199 16.09 -12.14 1.05
CA VAL A 199 16.16 -10.74 1.49
C VAL A 199 15.31 -10.52 2.74
N LEU A 200 14.08 -11.03 2.76
CA LEU A 200 13.19 -10.93 3.93
C LEU A 200 13.78 -11.63 5.15
N LEU A 201 14.36 -12.81 4.98
CA LEU A 201 15.04 -13.53 6.06
C LEU A 201 16.17 -12.70 6.68
N SER A 202 17.02 -12.08 5.85
CA SER A 202 18.11 -11.22 6.31
C SER A 202 17.59 -9.97 7.02
N LEU A 203 16.58 -9.31 6.44
CA LEU A 203 15.92 -8.14 7.01
C LEU A 203 15.33 -8.44 8.39
N MET A 204 14.53 -9.50 8.51
CA MET A 204 13.83 -9.85 9.75
C MET A 204 14.74 -10.42 10.84
N SER A 205 15.97 -10.84 10.50
CA SER A 205 16.90 -11.42 11.49
C SER A 205 17.85 -10.38 12.07
N ILE A 206 18.50 -9.61 11.20
CA ILE A 206 19.60 -8.72 11.56
C ILE A 206 19.43 -7.30 10.99
N GLY A 207 18.29 -7.01 10.36
CA GLY A 207 18.01 -5.71 9.76
C GLY A 207 18.84 -5.41 8.52
N VAL A 208 19.47 -6.39 7.88
CA VAL A 208 20.39 -6.15 6.75
C VAL A 208 19.69 -6.40 5.43
N VAL A 209 19.74 -5.40 4.56
CA VAL A 209 19.41 -5.55 3.14
C VAL A 209 20.66 -5.28 2.32
N ALA A 210 21.02 -6.23 1.47
CA ALA A 210 22.19 -6.16 0.62
C ALA A 210 21.82 -6.40 -0.84
N ARG A 211 22.37 -5.59 -1.73
CA ARG A 211 22.30 -5.78 -3.17
C ARG A 211 23.70 -6.00 -3.71
N LEU A 212 23.92 -7.18 -4.28
CA LEU A 212 25.19 -7.56 -4.89
C LEU A 212 24.99 -7.70 -6.40
N LYS A 213 25.21 -6.61 -7.13
CA LYS A 213 25.29 -6.63 -8.60
C LYS A 213 26.72 -6.33 -9.02
N LYS A 214 27.14 -6.77 -10.22
CA LYS A 214 28.50 -6.52 -10.72
C LYS A 214 28.80 -5.01 -10.71
N GLY A 215 29.71 -4.58 -9.83
CA GLY A 215 30.09 -3.16 -9.68
C GLY A 215 29.27 -2.32 -8.70
N MET A 216 28.26 -2.89 -8.03
CA MET A 216 27.49 -2.21 -6.97
C MET A 216 27.31 -3.11 -5.75
N ARG A 217 27.69 -2.58 -4.59
CA ARG A 217 27.43 -3.18 -3.28
C ARG A 217 26.76 -2.14 -2.41
N ASP A 218 25.44 -2.23 -2.32
CA ASP A 218 24.67 -1.45 -1.35
C ASP A 218 24.32 -2.37 -0.19
N VAL A 219 24.78 -2.03 1.01
CA VAL A 219 24.42 -2.72 2.25
C VAL A 219 23.88 -1.67 3.20
N LYS A 220 22.66 -1.87 3.70
CA LYS A 220 22.03 -0.97 4.65
C LYS A 220 21.46 -1.77 5.82
N HIS A 221 21.71 -1.26 7.02
CA HIS A 221 20.99 -1.67 8.23
C HIS A 221 19.71 -0.84 8.34
N MET A 222 18.58 -1.50 8.55
CA MET A 222 17.28 -0.87 8.71
C MET A 222 16.41 -1.70 9.67
N THR A 223 15.56 -1.00 10.42
CA THR A 223 14.60 -1.62 11.34
C THR A 223 13.23 -1.51 10.70
N VAL A 224 12.66 -2.64 10.30
CA VAL A 224 11.40 -2.70 9.54
C VAL A 224 10.49 -3.75 10.16
N THR A 225 9.26 -3.37 10.50
CA THR A 225 8.24 -4.34 10.89
C THR A 225 7.53 -4.85 9.65
N VAL A 226 7.34 -6.17 9.53
CA VAL A 226 6.78 -6.80 8.34
C VAL A 226 5.39 -7.33 8.65
N PHE A 227 4.41 -6.89 7.89
CA PHE A 227 3.05 -7.40 7.89
C PHE A 227 2.81 -8.11 6.56
N ALA A 228 2.42 -9.37 6.59
CA ALA A 228 2.24 -10.15 5.37
C ALA A 228 0.89 -10.87 5.34
N GLY A 229 0.31 -11.02 4.15
CA GLY A 229 -0.83 -11.86 3.88
C GLY A 229 -0.46 -13.06 3.02
N VAL A 230 -1.01 -14.22 3.36
CA VAL A 230 -1.00 -15.38 2.46
C VAL A 230 -2.35 -16.06 2.38
N ASN A 231 -2.64 -16.64 1.22
CA ASN A 231 -3.79 -17.52 1.10
C ASN A 231 -3.56 -18.87 1.79
N LYS A 232 -2.32 -19.36 1.72
CA LYS A 232 -1.93 -20.73 2.05
C LYS A 232 -0.45 -20.75 2.46
N ILE A 233 -0.14 -21.43 3.57
CA ILE A 233 1.22 -21.42 4.16
C ILE A 233 2.16 -22.45 3.52
N GLU A 234 1.63 -23.42 2.79
CA GLU A 234 2.37 -24.60 2.30
C GLU A 234 3.48 -24.23 1.31
N LYS A 235 3.39 -23.04 0.71
CA LYS A 235 4.38 -22.51 -0.23
C LYS A 235 5.50 -21.72 0.45
N LEU A 236 5.38 -21.41 1.75
CA LEU A 236 6.36 -20.62 2.47
C LEU A 236 7.42 -21.52 3.12
N PRO A 237 8.72 -21.14 3.03
CA PRO A 237 9.78 -21.85 3.73
C PRO A 237 9.57 -21.84 5.26
N PRO A 238 9.87 -22.95 5.97
CA PRO A 238 9.77 -23.00 7.43
C PRO A 238 10.60 -21.94 8.14
N GLU A 239 11.77 -21.57 7.60
CA GLU A 239 12.62 -20.52 8.19
C GLU A 239 11.96 -19.15 8.11
N LEU A 240 11.17 -18.90 7.06
CA LEU A 240 10.43 -17.64 6.94
C LEU A 240 9.26 -17.64 7.92
N LEU A 241 8.52 -18.74 8.00
CA LEU A 241 7.38 -18.91 8.91
C LEU A 241 7.77 -18.73 10.38
N SER A 242 8.96 -19.17 10.80
CA SER A 242 9.41 -19.07 12.19
C SER A 242 9.69 -17.62 12.65
N ARG A 243 9.76 -16.66 11.72
CA ARG A 243 9.96 -15.24 12.01
C ARG A 243 8.66 -14.44 12.14
N PHE A 244 7.51 -15.09 11.90
CA PHE A 244 6.19 -14.45 11.97
C PHE A 244 5.37 -14.97 13.14
N ILE A 245 4.66 -14.05 13.81
CA ILE A 245 3.45 -14.39 14.58
C ILE A 245 2.30 -14.56 13.59
N ARG A 246 1.52 -15.64 13.72
CA ARG A 246 0.51 -16.03 12.73
C ARG A 246 -0.91 -15.83 13.26
N PHE A 247 -1.75 -15.17 12.46
CA PHE A 247 -3.19 -15.08 12.69
C PHE A 247 -3.95 -15.78 11.57
N ASN A 248 -4.73 -16.79 11.93
CA ASN A 248 -5.53 -17.56 10.99
C ASN A 248 -6.93 -16.93 10.85
N PHE A 249 -7.27 -16.54 9.63
CA PHE A 249 -8.57 -16.08 9.20
C PHE A 249 -9.29 -17.25 8.54
N ASN A 250 -10.33 -17.73 9.20
CA ASN A 250 -11.22 -18.71 8.62
C ASN A 250 -12.21 -18.04 7.67
N ALA A 251 -12.75 -18.81 6.73
CA ALA A 251 -13.89 -18.34 5.96
C ALA A 251 -15.07 -18.08 6.91
N TYR A 252 -15.81 -16.99 6.68
CA TYR A 252 -17.01 -16.70 7.44
C TYR A 252 -18.02 -17.84 7.33
N THR A 253 -18.71 -18.14 8.42
CA THR A 253 -19.96 -18.88 8.35
C THR A 253 -21.00 -18.07 7.58
N LEU A 254 -22.11 -18.71 7.17
CA LEU A 254 -23.20 -18.01 6.50
C LEU A 254 -23.74 -16.86 7.36
N GLN A 255 -23.97 -17.12 8.65
CA GLN A 255 -24.51 -16.14 9.57
C GLN A 255 -23.53 -14.98 9.80
N GLU A 256 -22.26 -15.29 10.10
CA GLU A 256 -21.23 -14.25 10.28
C GLU A 256 -21.09 -13.39 9.02
N PHE A 257 -21.15 -14.00 7.84
CA PHE A 257 -21.11 -13.26 6.59
C PHE A 257 -22.30 -12.30 6.47
N VAL A 258 -23.53 -12.78 6.70
CA VAL A 258 -24.73 -11.94 6.62
C VAL A 258 -24.67 -10.80 7.63
N ASP A 259 -24.27 -11.06 8.87
CA ASP A 259 -24.18 -10.07 9.94
C ASP A 259 -23.14 -8.98 9.59
N VAL A 260 -21.94 -9.41 9.16
CA VAL A 260 -20.86 -8.49 8.76
C VAL A 260 -21.26 -7.68 7.54
N ALA A 261 -21.75 -8.33 6.47
CA ALA A 261 -22.13 -7.65 5.23
C ALA A 261 -23.29 -6.66 5.46
N THR A 262 -24.30 -7.05 6.24
CA THR A 262 -25.40 -6.15 6.63
C THR A 262 -24.88 -4.92 7.33
N THR A 263 -24.02 -5.10 8.34
CA THR A 263 -23.47 -3.99 9.12
C THR A 263 -22.63 -3.05 8.26
N VAL A 264 -21.78 -3.59 7.37
CA VAL A 264 -21.00 -2.79 6.42
C VAL A 264 -21.92 -1.99 5.49
N ILE A 265 -22.92 -2.64 4.89
CA ILE A 265 -23.81 -1.97 3.92
C ILE A 265 -24.66 -0.89 4.62
N THR A 266 -25.12 -1.13 5.85
CA THR A 266 -25.81 -0.10 6.64
C THR A 266 -24.89 1.08 6.96
N SER A 267 -23.62 0.83 7.28
CA SER A 267 -22.63 1.91 7.50
C SER A 267 -22.39 2.79 6.25
N MET A 268 -22.67 2.25 5.05
CA MET A 268 -22.64 3.01 3.79
C MET A 268 -23.90 3.87 3.57
N GLY A 269 -24.83 3.91 4.52
CA GLY A 269 -26.06 4.71 4.49
C GLY A 269 -27.28 4.00 3.87
N LYS A 270 -27.19 2.70 3.56
CA LYS A 270 -28.35 1.93 3.08
C LYS A 270 -29.27 1.56 4.24
N GLU A 271 -30.57 1.52 3.95
CA GLU A 271 -31.59 1.13 4.93
C GLU A 271 -31.36 -0.32 5.43
N PRO A 272 -31.51 -0.61 6.73
CA PRO A 272 -31.17 -1.92 7.30
C PRO A 272 -31.84 -3.13 6.64
N ASN A 273 -33.14 -3.04 6.30
CA ASN A 273 -33.85 -4.14 5.66
C ASN A 273 -33.40 -4.38 4.21
N LEU A 274 -32.94 -3.34 3.50
CA LEU A 274 -32.30 -3.48 2.20
C LEU A 274 -30.88 -4.04 2.33
N ALA A 275 -30.10 -3.57 3.32
CA ALA A 275 -28.75 -4.05 3.59
C ALA A 275 -28.72 -5.55 3.89
N GLN A 276 -29.62 -6.01 4.76
CA GLN A 276 -29.79 -7.42 5.07
C GLN A 276 -30.20 -8.22 3.83
N TYR A 277 -31.13 -7.69 3.03
CA TYR A 277 -31.56 -8.35 1.79
C TYR A 277 -30.39 -8.54 0.81
N ILE A 278 -29.58 -7.51 0.60
CA ILE A 278 -28.38 -7.59 -0.25
C ILE A 278 -27.42 -8.67 0.29
N ALA A 279 -27.15 -8.65 1.60
CA ALA A 279 -26.26 -9.61 2.23
C ALA A 279 -26.76 -11.06 2.04
N GLU A 280 -28.03 -11.33 2.32
CA GLU A 280 -28.65 -12.66 2.15
C GLU A 280 -28.58 -13.14 0.70
N ARG A 281 -28.83 -12.26 -0.28
CA ARG A 281 -28.77 -12.61 -1.71
C ARG A 281 -27.35 -12.97 -2.15
N VAL A 282 -26.36 -12.19 -1.73
CA VAL A 282 -24.94 -12.44 -2.06
C VAL A 282 -24.45 -13.73 -1.41
N ALA A 283 -24.91 -14.01 -0.18
CA ALA A 283 -24.52 -15.18 0.61
C ALA A 283 -24.81 -16.52 -0.07
N VAL A 284 -25.77 -16.55 -1.02
CA VAL A 284 -26.12 -17.74 -1.80
C VAL A 284 -24.97 -18.19 -2.70
N ARG A 285 -24.13 -17.27 -3.18
CA ARG A 285 -23.07 -17.56 -4.16
C ARG A 285 -21.67 -17.44 -3.58
N THR A 286 -21.48 -16.46 -2.71
CA THR A 286 -20.15 -16.09 -2.19
C THR A 286 -20.25 -15.66 -0.74
N ARG A 287 -19.13 -15.74 -0.03
CA ARG A 287 -18.97 -15.15 1.30
C ARG A 287 -17.95 -14.00 1.29
N ASP A 288 -17.77 -13.38 0.13
CA ASP A 288 -16.90 -12.22 -0.04
C ASP A 288 -17.67 -10.93 0.23
N VAL A 289 -17.35 -10.28 1.35
CA VAL A 289 -17.96 -9.00 1.76
C VAL A 289 -17.74 -7.93 0.69
N ARG A 290 -16.66 -8.02 -0.11
CA ARG A 290 -16.41 -7.07 -1.20
C ARG A 290 -17.46 -7.14 -2.30
N GLN A 291 -17.98 -8.33 -2.61
CA GLN A 291 -19.07 -8.47 -3.59
C GLN A 291 -20.37 -7.86 -3.06
N ALA A 292 -20.65 -8.02 -1.76
CA ALA A 292 -21.79 -7.39 -1.13
C ALA A 292 -21.70 -5.85 -1.15
N ILE A 293 -20.52 -5.30 -0.87
CA ILE A 293 -20.23 -3.85 -0.99
C ILE A 293 -20.42 -3.38 -2.43
N GLN A 294 -19.91 -4.11 -3.42
CA GLN A 294 -20.03 -3.73 -4.84
C GLN A 294 -21.49 -3.71 -5.29
N LEU A 295 -22.28 -4.72 -4.93
CA LEU A 295 -23.70 -4.75 -5.23
C LEU A 295 -24.43 -3.58 -4.56
N ALA A 296 -24.15 -3.32 -3.28
CA ALA A 296 -24.75 -2.21 -2.54
C ALA A 296 -24.48 -0.83 -3.15
N LYS A 297 -23.35 -0.64 -3.85
CA LYS A 297 -23.05 0.61 -4.58
C LYS A 297 -23.93 0.80 -5.82
N LEU A 298 -24.52 -0.28 -6.37
CA LEU A 298 -25.27 -0.27 -7.62
C LEU A 298 -26.79 -0.25 -7.44
N VAL A 299 -27.29 -0.73 -6.29
CA VAL A 299 -28.73 -0.98 -6.07
C VAL A 299 -29.28 -0.06 -4.97
N ASP A 300 -30.44 0.54 -5.21
CA ASP A 300 -31.11 1.42 -4.23
C ASP A 300 -32.43 0.83 -3.71
N SER A 301 -32.89 -0.27 -4.29
CA SER A 301 -34.14 -0.94 -3.93
C SER A 301 -34.03 -2.46 -3.97
N ARG A 302 -34.99 -3.16 -3.35
CA ARG A 302 -35.09 -4.63 -3.45
C ARG A 302 -35.33 -5.09 -4.88
N GLU A 303 -36.08 -4.30 -5.65
CA GLU A 303 -36.37 -4.58 -7.06
C GLU A 303 -35.11 -4.55 -7.92
N ASP A 304 -34.18 -3.64 -7.64
CA ASP A 304 -32.88 -3.59 -8.32
C ASP A 304 -32.03 -4.83 -8.01
N VAL A 305 -32.04 -5.28 -6.74
CA VAL A 305 -31.36 -6.51 -6.32
C VAL A 305 -31.95 -7.71 -7.08
N ASP A 306 -33.28 -7.81 -7.16
CA ASP A 306 -33.96 -8.91 -7.85
C ASP A 306 -33.72 -8.89 -9.36
N ARG A 307 -33.69 -7.71 -9.99
CA ARG A 307 -33.35 -7.55 -11.41
C ARG A 307 -31.90 -7.96 -11.70
N PHE A 308 -30.99 -7.55 -10.83
CA PHE A 308 -29.58 -7.89 -10.93
C PHE A 308 -29.38 -9.42 -10.81
N GLU A 309 -30.11 -10.07 -9.90
CA GLU A 309 -30.13 -11.53 -9.73
C GLU A 309 -30.78 -12.28 -10.90
N GLY A 310 -31.91 -11.78 -11.41
CA GLY A 310 -32.66 -12.35 -12.53
C GLY A 310 -31.92 -12.30 -13.87
N GLY A 311 -30.89 -11.44 -13.99
CA GLY A 311 -30.06 -11.27 -15.18
C GLY A 311 -28.90 -12.26 -15.36
N LYS A 312 -28.66 -13.20 -14.42
CA LYS A 312 -27.49 -14.13 -14.46
C LYS A 312 -26.12 -13.44 -14.62
N LEU A 313 -25.86 -12.34 -13.90
CA LEU A 313 -24.52 -11.73 -13.88
C LEU A 313 -24.09 -11.45 -12.44
N LEU A 314 -23.47 -12.46 -11.81
CA LEU A 314 -22.39 -12.39 -10.80
C LEU A 314 -21.79 -13.79 -10.67
#